data_AF-A0AAU7HFN0-F1
#
_entry.id   AF-A0AAU7HFN0-F1
#
_cell.length_a   1.000
_cell.length_b   1.000
_cell.length_c   1.000
_cell.angle_alpha   90.00
_cell.angle_beta   90.00
_cell.angle_gamma   90.00
#
_symmetry.space_group_name_H-M   'P 1'
#
loop_
_entity.id
_entity.type
_entity.pdbx_description
1 polymer ?
#
loop_
_entity_poly.entity_id
_entity_poly.type
_entity_poly.pdbx_seq_one_letter_code
_entity_poly.pdbx_strand_id
1 'polypeptide(L)'
;MRWLFLLIPLLCWRAMATGLIEPEDGMVDMSRYLQENPYGFLPIPLVITEPAVGYGGGLFGLFLHGKGRQVDGQFIPPAMSAFGGGGT
;
A
#
# COMPACT_ATOMS: atom_id res chain seq x y z
N MET A 1 -2.74 -32.13 21.37
CA MET A 1 -2.51 -30.72 20.94
C MET A 1 -3.20 -30.41 19.60
N ARG A 2 -4.53 -30.27 19.54
CA ARG A 2 -5.26 -29.87 18.30
C ARG A 2 -6.13 -28.62 18.48
N TRP A 3 -6.35 -28.19 19.72
CA TRP A 3 -7.22 -27.07 20.07
C TRP A 3 -6.49 -25.72 20.09
N LEU A 4 -5.14 -25.73 20.08
CA LEU A 4 -4.33 -24.51 20.06
C LEU A 4 -4.44 -23.76 18.71
N PHE A 5 -4.72 -24.47 17.61
CA PHE A 5 -4.91 -23.89 16.28
C PHE A 5 -6.23 -23.11 16.13
N LEU A 6 -7.23 -23.37 16.97
CA LEU A 6 -8.53 -22.67 16.92
C LEU A 6 -8.49 -21.26 17.54
N LEU A 7 -7.43 -20.93 18.30
CA LEU A 7 -7.24 -19.61 18.91
C LEU A 7 -6.44 -18.63 18.04
N ILE A 8 -5.79 -19.12 16.98
CA ILE A 8 -5.01 -18.30 16.04
C ILE A 8 -5.85 -17.23 15.31
N PRO A 9 -7.08 -17.50 14.81
CA PRO A 9 -7.89 -16.46 14.18
C PRO A 9 -8.35 -15.36 15.15
N LEU A 10 -8.42 -15.64 16.46
CA LEU A 10 -8.71 -14.61 17.47
C LEU A 10 -7.53 -13.65 17.71
N LEU A 11 -6.29 -14.13 17.60
CA LEU A 11 -5.10 -13.27 17.75
C LEU A 11 -4.85 -12.38 16.52
N CYS A 12 -5.27 -12.82 15.34
CA CYS A 12 -5.01 -12.11 14.07
C CYS A 12 -5.98 -10.95 13.80
N TRP A 13 -7.12 -10.88 14.50
CA TRP A 13 -8.16 -9.87 14.23
C TRP A 13 -7.71 -8.43 14.52
N ARG A 14 -6.70 -8.22 15.38
CA ARG A 14 -6.25 -6.86 15.77
C ARG A 14 -5.08 -6.30 14.95
N ALA A 15 -4.80 -6.85 13.78
CA ALA A 15 -3.84 -6.25 12.84
C ALA A 15 -4.55 -5.20 11.97
N MET A 16 -5.01 -4.08 12.55
CA MET A 16 -5.29 -2.90 11.73
C MET A 16 -3.95 -2.29 11.32
N ALA A 17 -3.69 -2.21 10.02
CA ALA A 17 -2.57 -1.45 9.48
C ALA A 17 -2.77 0.03 9.84
N THR A 18 -2.14 0.47 10.93
CA THR A 18 -2.29 1.84 11.43
C THR A 18 -1.78 2.81 10.35
N GLY A 19 -2.63 3.75 9.94
CA GLY A 19 -2.29 4.79 8.96
C GLY A 19 -2.57 4.46 7.48
N LEU A 20 -3.10 3.28 7.14
CA LEU A 20 -3.54 2.97 5.75
C LEU A 20 -5.05 3.13 5.55
N ILE A 21 -5.81 3.10 6.65
CA ILE A 21 -7.26 3.22 6.68
C ILE A 21 -7.58 4.36 7.62
N GLU A 22 -8.39 5.30 7.16
CA GLU A 22 -8.81 6.46 7.94
C GLU A 22 -9.83 6.01 9.01
N PRO A 23 -9.60 6.30 10.30
CA PRO A 23 -10.53 5.94 11.37
C PRO A 23 -11.89 6.67 11.31
N GLU A 24 -11.99 7.83 10.65
CA GLU A 24 -13.23 8.60 10.60
C GLU A 24 -14.27 8.03 9.64
N ASP A 25 -13.85 7.54 8.46
CA ASP A 25 -14.76 7.02 7.42
C ASP A 25 -14.49 5.55 7.04
N GLY A 26 -13.41 4.95 7.55
CA GLY A 26 -13.01 3.58 7.25
C GLY A 26 -12.50 3.38 5.81
N MET A 27 -12.25 4.47 5.08
CA MET A 27 -11.74 4.42 3.72
C MET A 27 -10.22 4.27 3.70
N VAL A 28 -9.71 3.76 2.59
CA VAL A 28 -8.26 3.66 2.38
C VAL A 28 -7.72 5.07 2.14
N ASP A 29 -7.07 5.64 3.14
CA ASP A 29 -6.27 6.86 3.02
C ASP A 29 -4.85 6.61 3.52
N MET A 30 -3.89 6.81 2.62
CA MET A 30 -2.46 6.66 2.88
C MET A 30 -1.73 8.00 2.92
N SER A 31 -2.45 9.12 2.80
CA SER A 31 -1.87 10.47 2.81
C SER A 31 -1.03 10.72 4.07
N ARG A 32 -1.51 10.28 5.22
CA ARG A 32 -0.81 10.38 6.51
C ARG A 32 0.42 9.47 6.55
N TYR A 33 0.27 8.21 6.12
CA TYR A 33 1.37 7.26 6.03
C TYR A 33 2.51 7.75 5.12
N LEU A 34 2.17 8.36 3.98
CA LEU A 34 3.14 8.94 3.04
C LEU A 34 3.78 10.23 3.58
N GLN A 35 3.10 10.99 4.42
CA GLN A 35 3.65 12.20 5.05
C GLN A 35 4.58 11.90 6.23
N GLU A 36 4.31 10.85 6.99
CA GLU A 36 5.08 10.44 8.16
C GLU A 36 6.33 9.64 7.78
N ASN A 37 6.28 8.89 6.67
CA ASN A 37 7.36 8.01 6.25
C ASN A 37 8.24 8.69 5.17
N PRO A 38 9.53 8.96 5.41
CA PRO A 38 10.39 9.75 4.50
C PRO A 38 10.61 9.14 3.11
N TYR A 39 10.40 7.83 2.96
CA TYR A 39 10.48 7.11 1.68
C TYR A 39 9.11 6.77 1.07
N GLY A 40 8.01 7.02 1.79
CA GLY A 40 6.63 6.88 1.32
C GLY A 40 6.36 5.64 0.46
N PHE A 41 6.52 4.43 1.02
CA PHE A 41 6.33 3.17 0.27
C PHE A 41 4.85 2.83 0.07
N LEU A 42 4.37 2.87 -1.17
CA LEU A 42 3.00 2.56 -1.56
C LEU A 42 2.97 1.24 -2.36
N PRO A 43 2.50 0.13 -1.76
CA PRO A 43 2.30 -1.12 -2.48
C PRO A 43 1.03 -1.06 -3.34
N ILE A 44 1.16 -1.43 -4.61
CA ILE A 44 0.10 -1.46 -5.60
C ILE A 44 -0.02 -2.90 -6.14
N PRO A 45 -1.07 -3.64 -5.75
CA PRO A 45 -1.36 -4.93 -6.37
C PRO A 45 -1.89 -4.71 -7.79
N LEU A 46 -1.41 -5.52 -8.72
CA LEU A 46 -1.82 -5.52 -10.11
C LEU A 46 -2.38 -6.90 -10.46
N VAL A 47 -3.55 -6.93 -11.07
CA VAL A 47 -4.12 -8.17 -11.64
C VAL A 47 -3.93 -8.10 -13.14
N ILE A 48 -3.22 -9.08 -13.70
CA ILE A 48 -2.99 -9.20 -15.14
C ILE A 48 -4.09 -10.10 -15.67
N THR A 49 -4.93 -9.57 -16.55
CA THR A 49 -6.08 -10.28 -17.13
C THR A 49 -5.97 -10.43 -18.66
N GLU A 50 -4.75 -10.33 -19.19
CA GLU A 50 -4.52 -10.45 -20.63
C GLU A 50 -4.73 -11.89 -21.12
N PRO A 51 -5.43 -12.09 -22.24
CA PRO A 51 -5.79 -13.42 -22.72
C PRO A 51 -4.59 -14.29 -23.13
N ALA A 52 -3.45 -13.68 -23.46
CA ALA A 52 -2.24 -14.40 -23.87
C ALA A 52 -1.43 -14.97 -22.69
N VAL A 53 -1.63 -14.43 -21.48
CA VAL A 53 -0.82 -14.76 -20.30
C VAL A 53 -1.66 -15.39 -19.18
N GLY A 54 -2.99 -15.25 -19.19
CA GLY A 54 -3.89 -15.89 -18.23
C GLY A 54 -4.14 -15.04 -16.97
N TYR A 55 -4.54 -15.66 -15.86
CA TYR A 55 -4.68 -15.00 -14.55
C TYR A 55 -3.30 -14.75 -13.95
N GLY A 56 -2.71 -13.61 -14.30
CA GLY A 56 -1.44 -13.17 -13.75
C GLY A 56 -1.59 -12.22 -12.58
N GLY A 57 -0.52 -12.10 -11.82
CA GLY A 57 -0.42 -11.20 -10.68
C GLY A 57 0.87 -10.40 -10.76
N GLY A 58 0.79 -9.16 -10.31
CA GLY A 58 1.95 -8.29 -10.16
C GLY A 58 1.88 -7.51 -8.86
N LEU A 59 3.05 -7.09 -8.40
CA LEU A 59 3.16 -6.18 -7.27
C LEU A 59 4.17 -5.09 -7.63
N PHE A 60 3.71 -3.85 -7.52
CA PHE A 60 4.55 -2.68 -7.69
C PHE A 60 4.65 -1.93 -6.36
N GLY A 61 5.87 -1.57 -5.99
CA GLY A 61 6.16 -0.63 -4.93
C GLY A 61 6.46 0.74 -5.53
N LEU A 62 5.68 1.75 -5.17
CA LEU A 62 6.03 3.14 -5.42
C LEU A 62 6.70 3.72 -4.17
N PHE A 63 7.75 4.51 -4.37
CA PHE A 63 8.51 5.17 -3.31
C PHE A 63 8.51 6.66 -3.57
N LEU A 64 7.91 7.43 -2.66
CA LEU A 64 7.90 8.88 -2.71
C LEU A 64 9.08 9.43 -1.90
N HIS A 65 9.98 10.14 -2.57
CA HIS A 65 11.17 10.72 -1.96
C HIS A 65 10.85 12.13 -1.46
N GLY A 66 10.45 12.20 -0.19
CA GLY A 66 10.25 13.46 0.54
C GLY A 66 8.85 14.07 0.40
N LYS A 67 8.72 15.30 0.88
CA LYS A 67 7.45 16.04 0.91
C LYS A 67 7.33 16.91 -0.34
N GLY A 68 6.16 16.88 -0.98
CA GLY A 68 5.85 17.78 -2.09
C GLY A 68 6.02 19.24 -1.67
N ARG A 69 6.47 20.09 -2.58
CA ARG A 69 6.71 21.51 -2.30
C ARG A 69 5.60 22.33 -2.94
N GLN A 70 5.02 23.24 -2.18
CA GLN A 70 4.06 24.20 -2.71
C GLN A 70 4.78 25.50 -3.05
N VAL A 71 4.72 25.93 -4.31
CA VAL A 71 5.29 27.19 -4.78
C VAL A 71 4.17 27.95 -5.48
N ASP A 72 3.91 29.19 -5.04
CA ASP A 72 2.88 30.08 -5.63
C ASP A 72 1.48 29.43 -5.78
N GLY A 73 1.07 28.66 -4.77
CA GLY A 73 -0.22 27.96 -4.76
C GLY A 73 -0.25 26.66 -5.56
N GLN A 74 0.80 26.33 -6.30
CA GLN A 74 0.91 25.11 -7.10
C GLN A 74 1.66 24.02 -6.33
N PHE A 75 1.02 22.86 -6.17
CA PHE A 75 1.62 21.70 -5.49
C PHE A 75 2.52 20.93 -6.46
N ILE A 76 3.81 20.86 -6.15
CA ILE A 76 4.80 20.10 -6.90
C ILE A 76 4.99 18.77 -6.16
N PRO A 77 4.59 17.63 -6.76
CA PRO A 77 4.74 16.33 -6.12
C PRO A 77 6.23 16.00 -5.94
N PRO A 78 6.59 15.24 -4.89
CA PRO A 78 7.95 14.80 -4.66
C PRO A 78 8.41 13.82 -5.74
N ALA A 79 9.72 13.60 -5.86
CA ALA A 79 10.26 12.62 -6.79
C ALA A 79 9.74 11.22 -6.43
N MET A 80 9.28 10.45 -7.42
CA MET A 80 8.73 9.11 -7.23
C MET A 80 9.59 8.08 -7.97
N SER A 81 9.83 6.94 -7.33
CA SER A 81 10.47 5.79 -7.97
C SER A 81 9.54 4.59 -7.89
N ALA A 82 9.44 3.84 -8.98
CA ALA A 82 8.64 2.63 -9.04
C ALA A 82 9.57 1.43 -9.19
N PHE A 83 9.30 0.37 -8.42
CA PHE A 83 9.96 -0.92 -8.60
C PHE A 83 8.92 -2.02 -8.45
N GLY A 84 8.89 -2.96 -9.39
CA GLY A 84 7.90 -4.02 -9.36
C GLY A 84 8.13 -5.07 -10.42
N GLY A 85 7.41 -6.18 -10.26
CA GLY A 85 7.45 -7.33 -11.15
C GLY A 85 6.06 -7.95 -11.26
N GLY A 86 5.83 -8.62 -12.38
CA GLY A 86 4.60 -9.36 -12.66
C GLY A 86 4.93 -10.73 -13.22
N GLY A 87 4.03 -11.68 -12.99
CA GLY A 87 4.12 -13.04 -13.49
C GLY A 87 2.74 -13.66 -13.66
N THR A 88 2.73 -14.88 -14.18
CA THR A 88 1.51 -15.65 -14.48
C THR A 88 1.60 -17.07 -13.96
#